data_AF-A0AAE1B9K2-F1
#
_entry.id   AF-A0AAE1B9K2-F1
#
_cell.length_a   1.000
_cell.length_b   1.000
_cell.length_c   1.000
_cell.angle_alpha   90.00
_cell.angle_beta   90.00
_cell.angle_gamma   90.00
#
_symmetry.space_group_name_H-M   'P 1'
#
loop_
_entity.id
_entity.type
_entity.pdbx_description
1 polymer ?
#
loop_
_entity_poly.entity_id
_entity_poly.type
_entity_poly.pdbx_seq_one_letter_code
_entity_poly.pdbx_strand_id
1 'polypeptide(L)'
;MQAILQTKLLEKLAHAMNDISESGNNVSTVLRAEFSMLQQELLESVEQLAANGNSSSSSAAKALKDPLFTPSCSKGMLSTMPDAPYSYPLIQPSGKDVVDVPYLCDTATDGGGWIIIHCRHKGDANFYRGWEEYKDGFRDLAGDFWLGNKHIHQITSSGTYELRVELVFKGQSAYAHYDHFSIADESKKYLLTIGDYNGTATDALKGHNGKRFSTFDRDNDESKSNCAQLATGAWWYGSCASSNLNGIWQPSPSNKEHRPFWSGFTNIFPMSFPEMKIRRLADSD
;
A
#
# COMPACT_ATOMS: atom_id res chain seq x y z
N MET A 1 18.29 -34.41 -11.77
CA MET A 1 17.89 -33.04 -11.39
C MET A 1 16.49 -33.00 -10.79
N GLN A 2 15.46 -33.48 -11.51
CA GLN A 2 14.08 -33.55 -11.01
C GLN A 2 13.92 -34.37 -9.71
N ALA A 3 14.57 -35.54 -9.63
CA ALA A 3 14.55 -36.36 -8.41
C ALA A 3 15.27 -35.70 -7.21
N ILE A 4 16.37 -35.00 -7.45
CA ILE A 4 17.15 -34.30 -6.39
C ILE A 4 16.36 -33.12 -5.83
N LEU A 5 15.64 -32.40 -6.70
CA LEU A 5 14.77 -31.29 -6.31
C LEU A 5 13.59 -31.78 -5.48
N GLN A 6 13.00 -32.91 -5.87
CA GLN A 6 11.87 -33.52 -5.18
C GLN A 6 12.25 -34.04 -3.78
N THR A 7 13.44 -34.64 -3.63
CA THR A 7 13.95 -35.09 -2.34
C THR A 7 14.24 -33.91 -1.39
N LYS A 8 14.88 -32.84 -1.89
CA LYS A 8 15.14 -31.63 -1.08
C LYS A 8 13.85 -30.92 -0.64
N LEU A 9 12.84 -30.89 -1.51
CA LEU A 9 11.54 -30.30 -1.19
C LEU A 9 10.81 -31.09 -0.10
N LEU A 10 10.88 -32.42 -0.16
CA LEU A 10 10.27 -33.30 0.83
C LEU A 10 10.96 -33.23 2.20
N GLU A 11 12.29 -33.12 2.22
CA GLU A 11 13.06 -32.94 3.47
C GLU A 11 12.72 -31.61 4.16
N LYS A 12 12.57 -30.52 3.39
CA LYS A 12 12.19 -29.22 3.93
C LYS A 12 10.72 -29.17 4.38
N LEU A 13 9.81 -29.81 3.63
CA LEU A 13 8.41 -29.98 4.05
C LEU A 13 8.32 -30.74 5.38
N ALA A 14 9.14 -31.78 5.56
CA ALA A 14 9.21 -32.52 6.81
C ALA A 14 9.73 -31.67 7.98
N HIS A 15 10.73 -30.81 7.74
CA HIS A 15 11.25 -29.88 8.75
C HIS A 15 10.21 -28.83 9.16
N ALA A 16 9.57 -28.20 8.17
CA ALA A 16 8.51 -27.21 8.41
C ALA A 16 7.31 -27.81 9.16
N MET A 17 6.92 -29.06 8.84
CA MET A 17 5.87 -29.77 9.57
C MET A 17 6.25 -30.03 11.04
N ASN A 18 7.53 -30.23 11.34
CA ASN A 18 8.03 -30.44 12.69
C ASN A 18 8.00 -29.13 13.50
N ASP A 19 8.43 -28.02 12.88
CA ASP A 19 8.42 -26.67 13.48
C ASP A 19 7.00 -26.16 13.74
N ILE A 20 6.04 -26.53 12.88
CA ILE A 20 4.61 -26.26 13.08
C ILE A 20 4.05 -27.01 14.30
N SER A 21 4.55 -28.22 14.58
CA SER A 21 4.10 -29.02 15.73
C SER A 21 4.58 -28.45 17.07
N GLU A 22 5.71 -27.72 17.06
CA GLU A 22 6.30 -27.11 18.26
C GLU A 22 5.82 -25.66 18.49
N SER A 23 5.37 -24.96 17.46
CA SER A 23 4.95 -23.55 17.53
C SER A 23 3.47 -23.39 17.92
N GLY A 24 3.17 -23.65 19.19
CA GLY A 24 1.80 -23.62 19.74
C GLY A 24 1.04 -22.29 19.75
N ASN A 25 1.43 -21.24 19.00
CA ASN A 25 0.63 -20.01 18.78
C ASN A 25 1.14 -19.10 17.64
N ASN A 26 2.19 -19.46 16.89
CA ASN A 26 2.80 -18.58 15.88
C ASN A 26 2.92 -19.20 14.48
N VAL A 27 2.09 -20.22 14.22
CA VAL A 27 2.04 -21.00 12.97
C VAL A 27 1.93 -20.12 11.72
N SER A 28 1.24 -18.97 11.79
CA SER A 28 1.09 -18.03 10.67
C SER A 28 2.36 -17.25 10.30
N THR A 29 3.24 -16.99 11.27
CA THR A 29 4.51 -16.28 11.07
C THR A 29 5.54 -17.22 10.47
N VAL A 30 5.57 -18.47 10.94
CA VAL A 30 6.43 -19.55 10.41
C VAL A 30 6.02 -19.90 8.98
N LEU A 31 4.72 -20.14 8.72
CA LEU A 31 4.22 -20.39 7.36
C LEU A 31 4.54 -19.25 6.39
N ARG A 32 4.52 -17.99 6.84
CA ARG A 32 4.82 -16.82 5.99
C ARG A 32 6.31 -16.70 5.68
N ALA A 33 7.18 -16.90 6.67
CA ALA A 33 8.63 -16.92 6.45
C ALA A 33 9.04 -18.06 5.51
N GLU A 34 8.50 -19.26 5.74
CA GLU A 34 8.72 -20.43 4.89
C GLU A 34 8.19 -20.22 3.47
N PHE A 35 7.01 -19.61 3.31
CA PHE A 35 6.46 -19.29 1.99
C PHE A 35 7.30 -18.25 1.25
N SER A 36 7.80 -17.21 1.94
CA SER A 36 8.69 -16.20 1.34
C SER A 36 10.04 -16.80 0.94
N MET A 37 10.59 -17.70 1.75
CA MET A 37 11.83 -18.42 1.44
C MET A 37 11.64 -19.36 0.25
N LEU A 38 10.51 -20.09 0.18
CA LEU A 38 10.15 -20.94 -0.96
C LEU A 38 9.93 -20.13 -2.24
N GLN A 39 9.32 -18.94 -2.15
CA GLN A 39 9.16 -18.04 -3.30
C GLN A 39 10.51 -17.55 -3.81
N GLN A 40 11.45 -17.21 -2.92
CA GLN A 40 12.77 -16.72 -3.31
C GLN A 40 13.64 -17.83 -3.93
N GLU A 41 13.62 -19.04 -3.36
CA GLU A 41 14.33 -20.19 -3.94
C GLU A 41 13.72 -20.64 -5.28
N LEU A 42 12.40 -20.53 -5.44
CA LEU A 42 11.73 -20.77 -6.72
C LEU A 42 12.19 -19.76 -7.77
N LEU A 43 12.31 -18.48 -7.40
CA LEU A 43 12.78 -17.42 -8.28
C LEU A 43 14.24 -17.66 -8.72
N GLU A 44 15.14 -17.97 -7.78
CA GLU A 44 16.53 -18.30 -8.08
C GLU A 44 16.65 -19.54 -8.98
N SER A 45 15.82 -20.56 -8.72
CA SER A 45 15.79 -21.78 -9.55
C SER A 45 15.31 -21.49 -10.97
N VAL A 46 14.31 -20.61 -11.13
CA VAL A 46 13.81 -20.17 -12.45
C VAL A 46 14.87 -19.35 -13.20
N GLU A 47 15.65 -18.52 -12.49
CA GLU A 47 16.75 -17.75 -13.07
C GLU A 47 17.90 -18.64 -13.53
N GLN A 48 18.29 -19.62 -12.71
CA GLN A 48 19.31 -20.61 -13.09
C GLN A 48 18.87 -21.45 -14.30
N LEU A 49 17.58 -21.79 -14.38
CA LEU A 49 17.01 -22.48 -15.56
C LEU A 49 16.99 -21.58 -16.80
N ALA A 50 16.75 -20.27 -16.65
CA ALA A 50 16.79 -19.31 -17.74
C ALA A 50 18.22 -19.06 -18.26
N ALA A 51 19.22 -19.09 -17.37
CA ALA A 51 20.63 -18.89 -17.70
C ALA A 51 21.27 -20.10 -18.41
N ASN A 52 20.79 -21.31 -18.14
CA ASN A 52 21.36 -22.57 -18.67
C ASN A 52 20.63 -23.13 -19.90
N GLY A 53 19.62 -22.42 -20.41
CA GLY A 53 18.74 -22.91 -21.48
C GLY A 53 19.04 -22.38 -22.88
N ASN A 54 18.89 -23.23 -23.90
CA ASN A 54 18.77 -22.77 -25.30
C ASN A 54 17.49 -21.92 -25.50
N SER A 55 17.35 -21.26 -26.66
CA SER A 55 16.31 -20.27 -26.98
C SER A 55 14.84 -20.69 -26.75
N SER A 56 14.54 -21.99 -26.60
CA SER A 56 13.21 -22.52 -26.26
C SER A 56 12.92 -22.59 -24.75
N SER A 57 13.94 -22.70 -23.91
CA SER A 57 13.85 -22.65 -22.44
C SER A 57 13.70 -21.22 -21.91
N SER A 58 14.21 -20.23 -22.64
CA SER A 58 13.99 -18.82 -22.32
C SER A 58 12.53 -18.41 -22.49
N SER A 59 11.81 -18.98 -23.45
CA SER A 59 10.36 -18.74 -23.65
C SER A 59 9.49 -19.29 -22.52
N ALA A 60 9.84 -20.44 -21.92
CA ALA A 60 9.11 -20.99 -20.78
C ALA A 60 9.39 -20.21 -19.48
N ALA A 61 10.65 -19.82 -19.25
CA ALA A 61 11.01 -18.93 -18.14
C ALA A 61 10.38 -17.54 -18.30
N LYS A 62 10.28 -17.04 -19.53
CA LYS A 62 9.59 -15.78 -19.86
C LYS A 62 8.08 -15.90 -19.66
N ALA A 63 7.45 -17.01 -20.07
CA ALA A 63 6.04 -17.30 -19.82
C ALA A 63 5.69 -17.46 -18.32
N LEU A 64 6.66 -17.81 -17.47
CA LEU A 64 6.51 -17.81 -16.01
C LEU A 64 6.77 -16.44 -15.37
N LYS A 65 7.56 -15.56 -16.02
CA LYS A 65 7.84 -14.20 -15.55
C LYS A 65 6.75 -13.19 -15.97
N ASP A 66 6.21 -13.30 -17.18
CA ASP A 66 5.21 -12.36 -17.71
C ASP A 66 3.94 -12.20 -16.85
N PRO A 67 3.42 -13.24 -16.14
CA PRO A 67 2.30 -13.08 -15.21
C PRO A 67 2.68 -12.49 -13.84
N LEU A 68 3.96 -12.59 -13.45
CA LEU A 68 4.49 -12.17 -12.14
C LEU A 68 5.07 -10.75 -12.17
N PHE A 69 5.39 -10.24 -13.36
CA PHE A 69 6.02 -8.95 -13.57
C PHE A 69 5.25 -8.18 -14.65
N THR A 70 4.19 -7.48 -14.24
CA THR A 70 3.56 -6.51 -15.14
C THR A 70 4.50 -5.31 -15.29
N PRO A 71 4.77 -4.85 -16.53
CA PRO A 71 5.86 -3.89 -16.78
C PRO A 71 5.57 -2.48 -16.29
N SER A 72 4.31 -2.12 -16.07
CA SER A 72 3.91 -0.82 -15.50
C SER A 72 2.45 -0.86 -15.06
N CYS A 73 2.08 0.00 -14.12
CA CYS A 73 0.68 0.17 -13.73
C CYS A 73 0.01 1.17 -14.67
N SER A 74 -0.84 0.69 -15.57
CA SER A 74 -1.50 1.51 -16.59
C SER A 74 -2.98 1.15 -16.74
N LYS A 75 -3.77 2.14 -17.20
CA LYS A 75 -5.21 1.97 -17.42
C LYS A 75 -5.45 0.93 -18.52
N GLY A 76 -6.43 0.05 -18.32
CA GLY A 76 -6.77 -1.03 -19.24
C GLY A 76 -5.89 -2.29 -19.12
N MET A 77 -5.03 -2.36 -18.10
CA MET A 77 -4.26 -3.57 -17.81
C MET A 77 -5.16 -4.73 -17.34
N LEU A 78 -5.00 -5.91 -17.94
CA LEU A 78 -5.76 -7.11 -17.59
C LEU A 78 -5.14 -7.81 -16.36
N SER A 79 -5.93 -8.11 -15.33
CA SER A 79 -5.45 -8.90 -14.18
C SER A 79 -5.22 -10.36 -14.55
N THR A 80 -4.11 -10.95 -14.12
CA THR A 80 -3.83 -12.39 -14.25
C THR A 80 -4.47 -13.22 -13.13
N MET A 81 -5.00 -12.58 -12.07
CA MET A 81 -5.73 -13.21 -10.96
C MET A 81 -7.03 -12.45 -10.67
N PRO A 82 -8.14 -12.78 -11.35
CA PRO A 82 -9.38 -12.00 -11.29
C PRO A 82 -10.14 -12.08 -9.95
N ASP A 83 -9.92 -13.15 -9.17
CA ASP A 83 -10.89 -13.56 -8.12
C ASP A 83 -10.38 -13.51 -6.67
N ALA A 84 -9.18 -12.97 -6.42
CA ALA A 84 -8.67 -12.85 -5.06
C ALA A 84 -8.90 -11.42 -4.51
N PRO A 85 -9.71 -11.23 -3.45
CA PRO A 85 -9.95 -9.91 -2.87
C PRO A 85 -8.64 -9.28 -2.41
N TYR A 86 -8.39 -8.04 -2.83
CA TYR A 86 -7.18 -7.25 -2.51
C TYR A 86 -5.85 -7.86 -2.97
N SER A 87 -5.88 -8.81 -3.92
CA SER A 87 -4.66 -9.35 -4.54
C SER A 87 -4.24 -8.47 -5.71
N TYR A 88 -3.65 -7.33 -5.38
CA TYR A 88 -3.09 -6.42 -6.37
C TYR A 88 -1.76 -6.97 -6.91
N PRO A 89 -1.52 -6.99 -8.23
CA PRO A 89 -0.21 -7.30 -8.77
C PRO A 89 0.85 -6.35 -8.18
N LEU A 90 1.99 -6.94 -7.78
CA LEU A 90 3.17 -6.21 -7.34
C LEU A 90 4.02 -5.86 -8.56
N ILE A 91 4.26 -4.58 -8.78
CA ILE A 91 5.16 -4.08 -9.82
C ILE A 91 6.57 -4.01 -9.24
N GLN A 92 7.55 -4.56 -9.96
CA GLN A 92 8.97 -4.49 -9.62
C GLN A 92 9.65 -3.47 -10.54
N PRO A 93 10.27 -2.41 -10.00
CA PRO A 93 10.89 -1.37 -10.80
C PRO A 93 11.98 -1.92 -11.74
N SER A 94 11.98 -1.46 -12.98
CA SER A 94 12.87 -1.89 -14.07
C SER A 94 13.90 -0.82 -14.47
N GLY A 95 14.13 0.17 -13.59
CA GLY A 95 15.07 1.28 -13.81
C GLY A 95 14.57 2.39 -14.74
N LYS A 96 13.40 2.21 -15.37
CA LYS A 96 12.67 3.25 -16.13
C LYS A 96 11.43 3.76 -15.40
N ASP A 97 11.08 3.14 -14.29
CA ASP A 97 9.89 3.47 -13.51
C ASP A 97 10.12 4.73 -12.68
N VAL A 98 9.02 5.43 -12.42
CA VAL A 98 9.04 6.71 -11.69
C VAL A 98 9.50 6.53 -10.24
N VAL A 99 9.31 5.33 -9.68
CA VAL A 99 9.69 4.99 -8.31
C VAL A 99 10.61 3.77 -8.33
N ASP A 100 11.59 3.77 -7.43
CA ASP A 100 12.64 2.76 -7.29
C ASP A 100 12.30 1.65 -6.27
N VAL A 101 11.08 1.64 -5.74
CA VAL A 101 10.58 0.63 -4.80
C VAL A 101 9.39 -0.16 -5.39
N PRO A 102 9.18 -1.43 -5.00
CA PRO A 102 8.00 -2.18 -5.42
C PRO A 102 6.70 -1.52 -4.96
N TYR A 103 5.67 -1.54 -5.82
CA TYR A 103 4.37 -0.96 -5.53
C TYR A 103 3.21 -1.81 -6.07
N LEU A 104 2.03 -1.67 -5.46
CA LEU A 104 0.83 -2.40 -5.87
C LEU A 104 0.05 -1.66 -6.93
N CYS A 105 -0.49 -2.40 -7.91
CA CYS A 105 -1.31 -1.85 -8.97
C CYS A 105 -2.74 -2.40 -8.92
N ASP A 106 -3.72 -1.52 -8.78
CA ASP A 106 -5.13 -1.86 -8.99
C ASP A 106 -5.48 -1.73 -10.48
N THR A 107 -5.81 -2.88 -11.07
CA THR A 107 -6.10 -3.08 -12.49
C THR A 107 -7.58 -3.07 -12.82
N ALA A 108 -8.46 -3.03 -11.81
CA ALA A 108 -9.89 -3.23 -12.00
C ALA A 108 -10.69 -1.95 -11.77
N THR A 109 -10.42 -1.23 -10.68
CA THR A 109 -11.24 -0.08 -10.27
C THR A 109 -11.20 1.02 -11.32
N ASP A 110 -12.36 1.46 -11.81
CA ASP A 110 -12.47 2.54 -12.80
C ASP A 110 -11.55 2.35 -14.04
N GLY A 111 -11.46 1.10 -14.52
CA GLY A 111 -10.60 0.74 -15.66
C GLY A 111 -9.12 0.56 -15.31
N GLY A 112 -8.76 0.56 -14.03
CA GLY A 112 -7.42 0.22 -13.54
C GLY A 112 -6.35 1.30 -13.74
N GLY A 113 -5.10 0.89 -13.54
CA GLY A 113 -3.92 1.76 -13.65
C GLY A 113 -3.63 2.57 -12.39
N TRP A 114 -4.15 2.13 -11.25
CA TRP A 114 -4.01 2.84 -9.98
C TRP A 114 -2.83 2.31 -9.17
N ILE A 115 -1.88 3.17 -8.85
CA ILE A 115 -0.80 2.90 -7.91
C ILE A 115 -1.34 3.09 -6.49
N ILE A 116 -1.30 2.04 -5.67
CA ILE A 116 -1.78 2.11 -4.30
C ILE A 116 -0.69 2.70 -3.40
N ILE A 117 -1.00 3.80 -2.72
CA ILE A 117 -0.05 4.54 -1.87
C ILE A 117 -0.29 4.35 -0.38
N HIS A 118 -1.49 3.89 -0.01
CA HIS A 118 -1.88 3.59 1.35
C HIS A 118 -3.01 2.57 1.32
N CYS A 119 -2.91 1.52 2.13
CA CYS A 119 -3.99 0.55 2.29
C CYS A 119 -4.07 0.11 3.74
N ARG A 120 -5.30 0.00 4.24
CA ARG A 120 -5.58 -0.61 5.52
C ARG A 120 -6.74 -1.58 5.39
N HIS A 121 -6.57 -2.81 5.87
CA HIS A 121 -7.59 -3.85 5.81
C HIS A 121 -7.73 -4.68 7.10
N LYS A 122 -6.66 -4.92 7.87
CA LYS A 122 -6.69 -5.90 8.98
C LYS A 122 -6.74 -5.33 10.39
N GLY A 123 -6.23 -4.11 10.61
CA GLY A 123 -6.37 -3.49 11.93
C GLY A 123 -5.18 -3.60 12.86
N ASP A 124 -4.14 -4.34 12.50
CA ASP A 124 -3.03 -4.73 13.37
C ASP A 124 -1.74 -3.93 13.14
N ALA A 125 -1.57 -3.29 11.98
CA ALA A 125 -0.43 -2.40 11.77
C ALA A 125 -0.46 -1.17 12.69
N ASN A 126 0.67 -0.90 13.34
CA ASN A 126 0.91 0.38 13.99
C ASN A 126 1.09 1.48 12.93
N PHE A 127 0.24 2.49 12.94
CA PHE A 127 0.35 3.70 12.11
C PHE A 127 0.69 4.95 12.94
N TYR A 128 0.82 4.82 14.26
CA TYR A 128 1.36 5.87 15.12
C TYR A 128 2.89 5.82 15.09
N ARG A 129 3.44 6.35 13.99
CA ARG A 129 4.87 6.28 13.60
C ARG A 129 5.47 7.67 13.42
N GLY A 130 6.80 7.72 13.52
CA GLY A 130 7.57 8.97 13.44
C GLY A 130 7.77 9.47 12.01
N TRP A 131 8.42 10.62 11.89
CA TRP A 131 8.64 11.29 10.59
C TRP A 131 9.42 10.45 9.58
N GLU A 132 10.55 9.86 10.00
CA GLU A 132 11.41 9.09 9.09
C GLU A 132 10.70 7.84 8.56
N GLU A 133 9.90 7.16 9.39
CA GLU A 133 9.11 6.00 8.94
C GLU A 133 8.03 6.40 7.91
N TYR A 134 7.35 7.52 8.11
CA TYR A 134 6.37 8.01 7.12
C TYR A 134 7.04 8.54 5.84
N LYS A 135 8.28 9.01 5.94
CA LYS A 135 9.08 9.44 4.79
C LYS A 135 9.51 8.25 3.93
N ASP A 136 10.08 7.23 4.55
CA ASP A 136 10.63 6.06 3.86
C ASP A 136 9.55 5.03 3.50
N GLY A 137 8.44 5.02 4.24
CA GLY A 137 7.37 4.05 4.08
C GLY A 137 7.50 2.85 5.00
N PHE A 138 6.39 2.15 5.18
CA PHE A 138 6.32 0.95 6.02
C PHE A 138 5.19 0.04 5.55
N ARG A 139 5.39 -1.25 5.70
CA ARG A 139 4.42 -2.31 5.37
C ARG A 139 4.52 -3.40 6.42
N ASP A 140 3.37 -3.98 6.78
CA ASP A 140 3.34 -5.16 7.62
C ASP A 140 3.15 -6.46 6.82
N LEU A 141 3.23 -7.60 7.51
CA LEU A 141 3.00 -8.92 6.91
C LEU A 141 1.53 -9.18 6.57
N ALA A 142 0.62 -8.33 7.05
CA ALA A 142 -0.82 -8.45 6.92
C ALA A 142 -1.36 -7.76 5.66
N GLY A 143 -0.59 -6.84 5.09
CA GLY A 143 -0.88 -6.11 3.86
C GLY A 143 -1.17 -4.62 4.07
N ASP A 144 -1.19 -4.14 5.32
CA ASP A 144 -1.39 -2.73 5.65
C ASP A 144 -0.08 -1.98 5.43
N PHE A 145 -0.13 -0.84 4.73
CA PHE A 145 1.08 -0.09 4.41
C PHE A 145 0.85 1.39 4.11
N TRP A 146 1.95 2.15 4.22
CA TRP A 146 2.14 3.49 3.69
C TRP A 146 3.34 3.45 2.74
N LEU A 147 3.18 3.90 1.50
CA LEU A 147 4.24 3.81 0.49
C LEU A 147 5.48 4.63 0.84
N GLY A 148 5.32 5.70 1.64
CA GLY A 148 6.39 6.63 1.99
C GLY A 148 6.26 7.96 1.28
N ASN A 149 6.35 9.05 2.03
CA ASN A 149 6.15 10.41 1.50
C ASN A 149 7.20 10.75 0.43
N LYS A 150 8.44 10.27 0.58
CA LYS A 150 9.49 10.46 -0.44
C LYS A 150 9.06 9.85 -1.77
N HIS A 151 8.53 8.63 -1.74
CA HIS A 151 8.10 7.89 -2.93
C HIS A 151 6.83 8.48 -3.55
N ILE A 152 5.85 8.87 -2.73
CA ILE A 152 4.63 9.54 -3.21
C ILE A 152 4.97 10.88 -3.88
N HIS A 153 5.90 11.64 -3.30
CA HIS A 153 6.41 12.88 -3.90
C HIS A 153 7.10 12.62 -5.25
N GLN A 154 8.00 11.63 -5.32
CA GLN A 154 8.66 11.25 -6.57
C GLN A 154 7.65 10.91 -7.68
N ILE A 155 6.60 10.14 -7.35
CA ILE A 155 5.55 9.78 -8.30
C ILE A 155 4.80 11.02 -8.77
N THR A 156 4.25 11.79 -7.84
CA THR A 156 3.38 12.93 -8.15
C THR A 156 4.10 14.13 -8.75
N SER A 157 5.45 14.17 -8.69
CA SER A 157 6.26 15.20 -9.35
C SER A 157 6.61 14.87 -10.80
N SER A 158 6.36 13.64 -11.25
CA SER A 158 6.71 13.19 -12.60
C SER A 158 5.66 13.51 -13.66
N GLY A 159 4.50 14.05 -13.26
CA GLY A 159 3.40 14.37 -14.15
C GLY A 159 2.14 14.70 -13.35
N THR A 160 1.00 14.73 -14.04
CA THR A 160 -0.29 15.00 -13.40
C THR A 160 -0.93 13.70 -12.92
N TYR A 161 -1.35 13.66 -11.67
CA TYR A 161 -1.99 12.49 -11.06
C TYR A 161 -3.34 12.85 -10.45
N GLU A 162 -4.30 11.96 -10.58
CA GLU A 162 -5.57 11.98 -9.84
C GLU A 162 -5.48 11.09 -8.60
N LEU A 163 -6.27 11.40 -7.57
CA LEU A 163 -6.40 10.60 -6.35
C LEU A 163 -7.78 9.98 -6.26
N ARG A 164 -7.82 8.71 -5.86
CA ARG A 164 -9.05 8.02 -5.46
C ARG A 164 -8.86 7.44 -4.06
N VAL A 165 -9.83 7.69 -3.20
CA VAL A 165 -9.90 7.15 -1.84
C VAL A 165 -11.10 6.21 -1.76
N GLU A 166 -10.85 4.92 -1.54
CA GLU A 166 -11.88 3.91 -1.33
C GLU A 166 -12.15 3.73 0.16
N LEU A 167 -13.43 3.68 0.52
CA LEU A 167 -13.89 3.60 1.90
C LEU A 167 -14.93 2.50 2.03
N VAL A 168 -14.73 1.58 2.97
CA VAL A 168 -15.76 0.61 3.37
C VAL A 168 -16.03 0.73 4.87
N PHE A 169 -17.30 0.87 5.23
CA PHE A 169 -17.75 0.94 6.60
C PHE A 169 -19.07 0.18 6.78
N LYS A 170 -19.09 -0.81 7.67
CA LYS A 170 -20.29 -1.65 7.96
C LYS A 170 -20.94 -2.24 6.69
N GLY A 171 -20.12 -2.67 5.74
CA GLY A 171 -20.58 -3.25 4.46
C GLY A 171 -21.08 -2.22 3.44
N GLN A 172 -21.06 -0.93 3.75
CA GLN A 172 -21.32 0.14 2.78
C GLN A 172 -20.01 0.62 2.20
N SER A 173 -19.98 0.83 0.88
CA SER A 173 -18.83 1.36 0.16
C SER A 173 -19.11 2.79 -0.31
N ALA A 174 -18.10 3.65 -0.19
CA ALA A 174 -18.11 4.99 -0.77
C ALA A 174 -16.71 5.32 -1.28
N TYR A 175 -16.62 6.32 -2.16
CA TYR A 175 -15.33 6.81 -2.62
C TYR A 175 -15.31 8.33 -2.71
N ALA A 176 -14.11 8.89 -2.54
CA ALA A 176 -13.77 10.26 -2.86
C ALA A 176 -12.76 10.26 -4.01
N HIS A 177 -12.93 11.18 -4.95
CA HIS A 177 -12.07 11.33 -6.12
C HIS A 177 -11.67 12.80 -6.24
N TYR A 178 -10.41 13.03 -6.57
CA TYR A 178 -9.84 14.35 -6.83
C TYR A 178 -9.08 14.30 -8.14
N ASP A 179 -9.40 15.19 -9.06
CA ASP A 179 -8.80 15.21 -10.41
C ASP A 179 -7.32 15.64 -10.43
N HIS A 180 -6.83 16.20 -9.32
CA HIS A 180 -5.43 16.48 -9.09
C HIS A 180 -5.01 16.03 -7.68
N PHE A 181 -3.82 15.46 -7.59
CA PHE A 181 -3.15 15.12 -6.35
C PHE A 181 -1.64 15.23 -6.50
N SER A 182 -1.03 15.99 -5.61
CA SER A 182 0.41 16.02 -5.45
C SER A 182 0.80 16.30 -4.00
N ILE A 183 2.00 15.87 -3.63
CA ILE A 183 2.62 16.30 -2.39
C ILE A 183 3.97 16.92 -2.68
N ALA A 184 4.30 18.00 -1.98
CA ALA A 184 5.59 18.67 -2.13
C ALA A 184 6.75 17.83 -1.54
N ASP A 185 7.98 18.30 -1.70
CA ASP A 185 9.15 17.64 -1.11
C ASP A 185 9.22 17.79 0.43
N GLU A 186 10.23 17.18 1.04
CA GLU A 186 10.49 17.26 2.48
C GLU A 186 10.79 18.70 2.96
N SER A 187 11.39 19.54 2.11
CA SER A 187 11.68 20.94 2.45
C SER A 187 10.38 21.71 2.71
N LYS A 188 9.35 21.41 1.92
CA LYS A 188 7.97 21.91 2.05
C LYS A 188 7.08 21.03 2.94
N LYS A 189 7.67 20.06 3.65
CA LYS A 189 6.98 19.18 4.62
C LYS A 189 5.84 18.39 3.99
N TYR A 190 6.05 17.90 2.76
CA TYR A 190 5.09 17.08 2.04
C TYR A 190 3.70 17.72 1.94
N LEU A 191 3.65 19.05 1.71
CA LEU A 191 2.41 19.81 1.59
C LEU A 191 1.47 19.18 0.55
N LEU A 192 0.21 18.96 0.95
CA LEU A 192 -0.82 18.37 0.10
C LEU A 192 -1.42 19.40 -0.86
N THR A 193 -1.52 19.05 -2.13
CA THR A 193 -2.33 19.77 -3.12
C THR A 193 -3.33 18.82 -3.74
N ILE A 194 -4.61 19.16 -3.67
CA ILE A 194 -5.71 18.43 -4.31
C ILE A 194 -6.54 19.34 -5.21
N GLY A 195 -7.09 18.76 -6.28
CA GLY A 195 -7.95 19.43 -7.25
C GLY A 195 -9.44 19.35 -6.94
N ASP A 196 -10.25 19.36 -7.98
CA ASP A 196 -11.71 19.35 -7.89
C ASP A 196 -12.21 17.98 -7.42
N TYR A 197 -13.20 18.03 -6.52
CA TYR A 197 -13.77 16.87 -5.86
C TYR A 197 -14.95 16.28 -6.66
N ASN A 198 -15.00 14.95 -6.72
CA ASN A 198 -16.17 14.17 -7.08
C ASN A 198 -16.25 12.89 -6.23
N GLY A 199 -17.41 12.27 -6.12
CA GLY A 199 -17.56 10.96 -5.48
C GLY A 199 -18.86 10.78 -4.72
N THR A 200 -18.97 9.62 -4.08
CA THR A 200 -20.15 9.24 -3.27
C THR A 200 -19.94 9.47 -1.78
N ALA A 201 -18.70 9.67 -1.34
CA ALA A 201 -18.39 10.09 0.01
C ALA A 201 -18.66 11.61 0.18
N THR A 202 -18.36 12.13 1.35
CA THR A 202 -18.21 13.56 1.59
C THR A 202 -16.81 14.03 1.20
N ASP A 203 -16.65 15.32 0.87
CA ASP A 203 -15.33 15.93 0.64
C ASP A 203 -14.60 16.21 1.97
N ALA A 204 -14.03 15.16 2.56
CA ALA A 204 -13.34 15.25 3.85
C ALA A 204 -11.84 15.55 3.74
N LEU A 205 -11.28 15.75 2.52
CA LEU A 205 -9.92 16.28 2.33
C LEU A 205 -9.88 17.77 1.99
N LYS A 206 -11.01 18.41 1.68
CA LYS A 206 -11.07 19.87 1.44
C LYS A 206 -10.29 20.71 2.44
N GLY A 207 -10.50 20.46 3.73
CA GLY A 207 -9.83 21.20 4.81
C GLY A 207 -8.34 20.86 4.99
N HIS A 208 -7.89 19.78 4.36
CA HIS A 208 -6.51 19.30 4.36
C HIS A 208 -5.71 19.84 3.16
N ASN A 209 -6.37 20.40 2.14
CA ASN A 209 -5.70 21.02 1.01
C ASN A 209 -4.79 22.17 1.46
N GLY A 210 -3.55 22.19 0.96
CA GLY A 210 -2.53 23.16 1.33
C GLY A 210 -1.89 22.95 2.71
N LYS A 211 -2.26 21.89 3.45
CA LYS A 211 -1.68 21.59 4.77
C LYS A 211 -0.41 20.76 4.64
N ARG A 212 0.47 20.90 5.63
CA ARG A 212 1.73 20.15 5.74
C ARG A 212 1.47 18.83 6.46
N PHE A 213 2.29 17.84 6.16
CA PHE A 213 2.22 16.56 6.85
C PHE A 213 2.76 16.72 8.27
N SER A 214 2.11 16.12 9.27
CA SER A 214 2.56 16.12 10.66
C SER A 214 2.54 14.71 11.24
N THR A 215 3.53 14.43 12.07
CA THR A 215 3.71 13.18 12.83
C THR A 215 3.84 13.52 14.31
N PHE A 216 3.81 12.52 15.20
CA PHE A 216 3.85 12.78 16.64
C PHE A 216 5.13 13.47 17.12
N ASP A 217 6.21 13.31 16.36
CA ASP A 217 7.55 13.86 16.58
C ASP A 217 7.86 15.08 15.70
N ARG A 218 6.96 15.44 14.76
CA ARG A 218 7.13 16.60 13.89
C ARG A 218 5.80 17.32 13.64
N ASP A 219 5.57 18.34 14.45
CA ASP A 219 4.39 19.20 14.37
C ASP A 219 4.56 20.25 13.25
N ASN A 220 3.75 20.15 12.20
CA ASN A 220 3.66 21.13 11.12
C ASN A 220 2.20 21.58 10.87
N ASP A 221 1.30 21.33 11.84
CA ASP A 221 -0.11 21.68 11.71
C ASP A 221 -0.40 23.13 12.14
N GLU A 222 -1.66 23.55 12.05
CA GLU A 222 -2.08 24.93 12.35
C GLU A 222 -2.74 25.06 13.73
N SER A 223 -2.75 23.96 14.51
CA SER A 223 -3.31 23.94 15.85
C SER A 223 -2.30 24.46 16.88
N LYS A 224 -2.80 24.82 18.06
CA LYS A 224 -1.94 25.14 19.23
C LYS A 224 -1.36 23.89 19.91
N SER A 225 -1.82 22.72 19.50
CA SER A 225 -1.44 21.42 20.05
C SER A 225 -1.21 20.47 18.89
N ASN A 226 -0.25 19.56 19.03
CA ASN A 226 0.09 18.61 17.97
C ASN A 226 -1.09 17.68 17.67
N CYS A 227 -1.72 17.88 16.50
CA CYS A 227 -2.85 17.09 16.05
C CYS A 227 -2.49 15.62 15.81
N ALA A 228 -1.25 15.32 15.42
CA ALA A 228 -0.81 13.94 15.23
C ALA A 228 -0.74 13.17 16.55
N GLN A 229 -0.42 13.83 17.66
CA GLN A 229 -0.50 13.24 19.01
C GLN A 229 -1.94 13.07 19.49
N LEU A 230 -2.82 14.05 19.21
CA LEU A 230 -4.22 13.99 19.61
C LEU A 230 -5.02 12.95 18.81
N ALA A 231 -4.82 12.93 17.49
CA ALA A 231 -5.50 12.02 16.58
C ALA A 231 -4.76 10.68 16.40
N THR A 232 -3.62 10.51 17.07
CA THR A 232 -2.83 9.27 17.11
C THR A 232 -2.61 8.64 15.74
N GLY A 233 -2.04 9.42 14.84
CA GLY A 233 -1.70 9.04 13.47
C GLY A 233 -1.04 10.21 12.75
N ALA A 234 -0.44 9.99 11.59
CA ALA A 234 0.15 11.07 10.80
C ALA A 234 -0.72 11.44 9.62
N TRP A 235 -0.86 12.74 9.35
CA TRP A 235 -1.72 13.25 8.28
C TRP A 235 -1.41 14.70 7.93
N TRP A 236 -2.07 15.22 6.90
CA TRP A 236 -2.07 16.65 6.56
C TRP A 236 -3.03 17.42 7.47
N TYR A 237 -2.69 17.56 8.74
CA TYR A 237 -3.59 18.19 9.72
C TYR A 237 -3.68 19.72 9.53
N GLY A 238 -4.91 20.25 9.66
CA GLY A 238 -5.19 21.67 9.83
C GLY A 238 -5.34 22.01 11.32
N SER A 239 -6.57 22.03 11.83
CA SER A 239 -6.85 22.22 13.26
C SER A 239 -8.13 21.49 13.71
N CYS A 240 -8.19 20.16 13.77
CA CYS A 240 -7.15 19.20 13.37
C CYS A 240 -7.49 18.51 12.04
N ALA A 241 -8.62 17.80 11.95
CA ALA A 241 -8.92 16.96 10.80
C ALA A 241 -10.42 16.79 10.56
N SER A 242 -10.81 16.78 9.29
CA SER A 242 -12.08 16.21 8.82
C SER A 242 -11.94 14.76 8.37
N SER A 243 -10.72 14.27 8.16
CA SER A 243 -10.42 12.84 7.97
C SER A 243 -9.08 12.48 8.60
N ASN A 244 -8.96 11.23 9.03
CA ASN A 244 -7.68 10.61 9.39
C ASN A 244 -7.77 9.12 9.09
N LEU A 245 -7.14 8.68 8.00
CA LEU A 245 -7.14 7.26 7.61
C LEU A 245 -6.04 6.46 8.34
N ASN A 246 -5.07 7.17 8.93
CA ASN A 246 -3.92 6.63 9.64
C ASN A 246 -4.15 6.51 11.15
N GLY A 247 -5.39 6.67 11.62
CA GLY A 247 -5.75 6.48 13.02
C GLY A 247 -5.56 5.05 13.53
N ILE A 248 -5.69 4.88 14.84
CA ILE A 248 -5.55 3.58 15.52
C ILE A 248 -6.89 2.84 15.48
N TRP A 249 -6.92 1.61 14.98
CA TRP A 249 -8.15 0.83 14.87
C TRP A 249 -8.75 0.39 16.20
N GLN A 250 -7.89 -0.01 17.13
CA GLN A 250 -8.26 -0.49 18.46
C GLN A 250 -7.73 0.47 19.52
N PRO A 251 -8.35 1.65 19.68
CA PRO A 251 -7.89 2.60 20.68
C PRO A 251 -8.10 2.04 22.08
N SER A 252 -7.17 2.33 22.99
CA SER A 252 -7.36 1.97 24.41
C SER A 252 -8.61 2.66 24.95
N PRO A 253 -9.46 2.00 25.75
CA PRO A 253 -10.64 2.62 26.38
C PRO A 253 -10.30 3.87 27.22
N SER A 254 -9.05 4.01 27.65
CA SER A 254 -8.56 5.13 28.46
C SER A 254 -8.16 6.37 27.65
N ASN A 255 -7.97 6.25 26.34
CA ASN A 255 -7.30 7.29 25.55
C ASN A 255 -8.28 7.97 24.59
N LYS A 256 -8.09 9.28 24.40
CA LYS A 256 -8.79 10.09 23.38
C LYS A 256 -8.25 9.81 21.97
N GLU A 257 -7.84 8.58 21.71
CA GLU A 257 -7.25 8.14 20.45
C GLU A 257 -8.30 8.17 19.34
N HIS A 258 -7.92 8.70 18.16
CA HIS A 258 -8.83 8.76 17.03
C HIS A 258 -8.66 7.51 16.15
N ARG A 259 -9.80 6.87 15.89
CA ARG A 259 -9.94 5.76 14.94
C ARG A 259 -9.81 6.23 13.49
N PRO A 260 -9.50 5.35 12.52
CA PRO A 260 -9.63 5.70 11.12
C PRO A 260 -11.03 6.24 10.81
N PHE A 261 -11.12 7.50 10.36
CA PHE A 261 -12.40 8.18 10.16
C PHE A 261 -12.42 9.05 8.90
N TRP A 262 -13.62 9.19 8.35
CA TRP A 262 -13.98 10.08 7.26
C TRP A 262 -15.30 10.79 7.60
N SER A 263 -15.23 12.10 7.87
CA SER A 263 -16.38 12.86 8.39
C SER A 263 -17.57 12.77 7.47
N GLY A 264 -18.73 12.32 7.98
CA GLY A 264 -19.96 12.15 7.19
C GLY A 264 -20.13 10.76 6.57
N PHE A 265 -19.12 9.88 6.68
CA PHE A 265 -19.24 8.48 6.28
C PHE A 265 -19.06 7.51 7.47
N THR A 266 -18.04 7.74 8.29
CA THR A 266 -17.84 6.98 9.53
C THR A 266 -18.50 7.68 10.72
N ASN A 267 -19.00 6.89 11.68
CA ASN A 267 -19.46 7.39 12.98
C ASN A 267 -18.42 7.04 14.07
N ILE A 268 -18.85 6.71 15.29
CA ILE A 268 -17.95 6.31 16.40
C ILE A 268 -17.15 5.01 16.17
N PHE A 269 -17.37 4.29 15.07
CA PHE A 269 -16.70 3.03 14.75
C PHE A 269 -15.66 3.23 13.64
N PRO A 270 -14.55 2.49 13.67
CA PRO A 270 -13.51 2.66 12.67
C PRO A 270 -13.99 2.18 11.29
N MET A 271 -13.47 2.80 10.24
CA MET A 271 -13.60 2.28 8.89
C MET A 271 -13.02 0.87 8.78
N SER A 272 -13.62 -0.05 8.03
CA SER A 272 -13.06 -1.40 7.84
C SER A 272 -12.02 -1.47 6.73
N PHE A 273 -12.09 -0.56 5.76
CA PHE A 273 -11.15 -0.51 4.64
C PHE A 273 -11.00 0.91 4.10
N PRO A 274 -9.94 1.63 4.50
CA PRO A 274 -9.47 2.82 3.79
C PRO A 274 -8.30 2.49 2.86
N GLU A 275 -8.40 2.89 1.60
CA GLU A 275 -7.32 2.80 0.62
C GLU A 275 -7.18 4.10 -0.15
N MET A 276 -5.94 4.57 -0.36
CA MET A 276 -5.63 5.67 -1.27
C MET A 276 -4.82 5.14 -2.43
N LYS A 277 -5.21 5.54 -3.64
CA LYS A 277 -4.53 5.17 -4.87
C LYS A 277 -4.50 6.33 -5.84
N ILE A 278 -3.44 6.42 -6.62
CA ILE A 278 -3.19 7.51 -7.56
C ILE A 278 -3.00 6.96 -8.97
N ARG A 279 -3.45 7.71 -9.98
CA ARG A 279 -3.30 7.32 -11.38
C ARG A 279 -2.82 8.51 -12.18
N ARG A 280 -1.91 8.26 -13.11
CA ARG A 280 -1.40 9.31 -14.01
C ARG A 280 -2.50 9.69 -14.99
N LEU A 281 -2.76 11.00 -15.13
CA LEU A 281 -3.59 11.55 -16.18
C LEU A 281 -2.76 11.73 -17.46
N ALA A 282 -3.40 11.56 -18.62
CA ALA A 282 -2.76 11.91 -19.89
C ALA A 282 -2.47 13.41 -19.89
N ASP A 283 -1.29 13.80 -20.39
CA ASP A 283 -0.96 15.20 -20.60
C ASP A 283 -1.98 15.76 -21.61
N SER A 284 -2.58 16.91 -21.30
CA SER A 284 -3.52 17.57 -22.22
C SER A 284 -2.68 18.21 -23.33
N ASP A 285 -2.79 17.69 -24.54
CA ASP A 285 -2.23 18.31 -25.76
C ASP A 285 -2.81 19.71 -26.01
#